data_AF-H9EZC6-F1
#
_entry.id   AF-H9EZC6-F1
#
_cell.length_a   1.000
_cell.length_b   1.000
_cell.length_c   1.000
_cell.angle_alpha   90.00
_cell.angle_beta   90.00
_cell.angle_gamma   90.00
#
_symmetry.space_group_name_H-M   'P 1'
#
loop_
_entity.id
_entity.type
_entity.pdbx_description
1 polymer ?
#
loop_
_entity_poly.entity_id
_entity_poly.type
_entity_poly.pdbx_seq_one_letter_code
_entity_poly.pdbx_strand_id
1 'polypeptide(L)'
;MAAARDPPEVSLREATQRKLRRFSELRGKLVAPGEFWDIVAITAADEKQELAYNHQLSEKLKRKELPLGVQYHVFVDPAGAKIGNGGSTLCALQRLEKLYGDKWNSFIILLIHSGGYSQRLPNASALGKIFTALPLGNPIYQMLELKLAMYIDFPLHMNPGILVTCADDIELYSIGEFEFIRFDKPGFTALAHPSTLTIGTTHGVFVLDPFDDLKHRDLEYRSCHRFLHKPSIEKMYQFNAV
;
A
#
# COMPACT_ATOMS: atom_id res chain seq x y z
N MET A 1 -17.00 -24.17 23.50
CA MET A 1 -15.57 -24.08 23.83
C MET A 1 -14.98 -23.00 22.94
N ALA A 2 -14.64 -21.84 23.49
CA ALA A 2 -13.93 -20.82 22.72
C ALA A 2 -12.51 -21.34 22.46
N ALA A 3 -12.16 -21.55 21.19
CA ALA A 3 -10.78 -21.87 20.82
C ALA A 3 -9.88 -20.77 21.38
N ALA A 4 -8.79 -21.17 22.05
CA ALA A 4 -7.77 -20.23 22.48
C ALA A 4 -7.23 -19.53 21.23
N ARG A 5 -7.31 -18.20 21.19
CA ARG A 5 -6.77 -17.41 20.08
C ARG A 5 -5.25 -17.49 20.13
N ASP A 6 -4.62 -17.67 18.97
CA ASP A 6 -3.17 -17.62 18.85
C ASP A 6 -2.63 -16.25 19.28
N PRO A 7 -1.39 -16.18 19.81
CA PRO A 7 -0.75 -14.93 20.11
C PRO A 7 -0.73 -14.01 18.87
N PRO A 8 -0.88 -12.67 19.02
CA PRO A 8 -0.95 -11.72 17.89
C PRO A 8 0.21 -11.86 16.89
N GLU A 9 1.41 -12.20 17.38
CA GLU A 9 2.61 -12.39 16.57
C GLU A 9 2.55 -13.65 15.68
N VAL A 10 1.86 -14.70 16.14
CA VAL A 10 1.64 -15.95 15.38
C VAL A 10 0.61 -15.69 14.28
N SER A 11 -0.52 -15.06 14.61
CA SER A 11 -1.58 -14.63 13.68
C SER A 11 -1.00 -13.79 12.53
N LEU A 12 -0.17 -12.79 12.85
CA LEU A 12 0.45 -11.91 11.85
C LEU A 12 1.39 -12.67 10.90
N ARG A 13 2.21 -13.57 11.44
CA ARG A 13 3.15 -14.38 10.65
C ARG A 13 2.41 -15.30 9.68
N GLU A 14 1.38 -16.00 10.16
CA GLU A 14 0.58 -16.89 9.33
C GLU A 14 -0.17 -16.13 8.24
N ALA A 15 -0.78 -15.00 8.59
CA ALA A 15 -1.45 -14.11 7.64
C ALA A 15 -0.48 -13.59 6.58
N THR A 16 0.75 -13.23 6.97
CA THR A 16 1.80 -12.81 6.03
C THR A 16 2.19 -13.94 5.08
N GLN A 17 2.41 -15.15 5.60
CA GLN A 17 2.73 -16.32 4.78
C GLN A 17 1.59 -16.69 3.81
N ARG A 18 0.33 -16.60 4.26
CA ARG A 18 -0.84 -16.81 3.41
C ARG A 18 -0.83 -15.86 2.22
N LYS A 19 -0.64 -14.56 2.47
CA LYS A 19 -0.60 -13.53 1.43
C LYS A 19 0.54 -13.78 0.43
N LEU A 20 1.73 -14.14 0.93
CA LEU A 20 2.89 -14.48 0.08
C LEU A 20 2.63 -15.72 -0.79
N ARG A 21 2.00 -16.78 -0.23
CA ARG A 21 1.61 -17.97 -0.99
C ARG A 21 0.58 -17.63 -2.08
N ARG A 22 -0.48 -16.92 -1.72
CA ARG A 22 -1.51 -16.46 -2.66
C ARG A 22 -0.91 -15.61 -3.78
N PHE A 23 -0.01 -14.68 -3.47
CA PHE A 23 0.67 -13.89 -4.49
C PHE A 23 1.50 -14.79 -5.42
N SER A 24 2.27 -15.72 -4.84
CA SER A 24 3.07 -16.66 -5.62
C SER A 24 2.23 -17.51 -6.58
N GLU A 25 1.00 -17.85 -6.20
CA GLU A 25 0.07 -18.59 -7.06
C GLU A 25 -0.46 -17.78 -8.24
N LEU A 26 -0.49 -16.45 -8.15
CA LEU A 26 -0.96 -15.55 -9.23
C LEU A 26 0.15 -15.18 -10.23
N ARG A 27 1.42 -15.34 -9.86
CA ARG A 27 2.57 -14.98 -10.72
C ARG A 27 2.50 -15.72 -12.06
N GLY A 28 2.59 -14.97 -13.16
CA GLY A 28 2.54 -15.54 -14.51
C GLY A 28 1.18 -16.04 -14.97
N LYS A 29 0.11 -15.85 -14.19
CA LYS A 29 -1.26 -16.24 -14.54
C LYS A 29 -2.10 -15.01 -14.86
N LEU A 30 -3.07 -15.19 -15.75
CA LEU A 30 -4.09 -14.19 -16.01
C LEU A 30 -5.02 -14.10 -14.79
N VAL A 31 -5.13 -12.90 -14.20
CA VAL A 31 -6.09 -12.62 -13.13
C VAL A 31 -7.40 -12.11 -13.71
N ALA A 32 -8.54 -12.52 -13.14
CA ALA A 32 -9.83 -11.98 -13.54
C ALA A 32 -10.10 -10.62 -12.85
N PRO A 33 -10.99 -9.78 -13.41
CA PRO A 33 -11.41 -8.54 -12.77
C PRO A 33 -11.90 -8.79 -11.34
N GLY A 34 -11.42 -7.98 -10.38
CA GLY A 34 -11.75 -8.10 -8.96
C GLY A 34 -10.96 -9.15 -8.17
N GLU A 35 -10.22 -10.07 -8.82
CA GLU A 35 -9.36 -11.02 -8.10
C GLU A 35 -8.05 -10.38 -7.61
N PHE A 36 -7.62 -9.32 -8.31
CA PHE A 36 -6.39 -8.57 -8.07
C PHE A 36 -6.57 -7.12 -8.54
N TRP A 37 -5.50 -6.32 -8.50
CA TRP A 37 -5.49 -4.95 -9.02
C TRP A 37 -5.72 -4.90 -10.52
N ASP A 38 -6.57 -3.99 -10.99
CA ASP A 38 -6.71 -3.74 -12.43
C ASP A 38 -5.51 -2.96 -12.97
N ILE A 39 -5.01 -2.02 -12.16
CA ILE A 39 -3.91 -1.13 -12.50
C ILE A 39 -2.93 -1.05 -11.33
N VAL A 40 -1.63 -1.14 -11.63
CA VAL A 40 -0.55 -0.82 -10.70
C VAL A 40 0.26 0.33 -11.31
N ALA A 41 0.15 1.51 -10.69
CA ALA A 41 0.85 2.72 -11.10
C ALA A 41 2.02 3.01 -10.15
N ILE A 42 3.19 3.28 -10.70
CA ILE A 42 4.41 3.63 -9.95
C ILE A 42 4.83 5.03 -10.33
N THR A 43 5.05 5.91 -9.36
CA THR A 43 5.60 7.26 -9.67
C THR A 43 7.12 7.21 -9.81
N ALA A 44 7.66 8.03 -10.71
CA ALA A 44 9.08 8.22 -10.95
C ALA A 44 9.43 9.71 -10.87
N ALA A 45 10.63 10.04 -10.39
CA ALA A 45 11.11 11.40 -10.20
C ALA A 45 11.55 12.07 -11.51
N ASP A 46 11.99 11.29 -12.49
CA ASP A 46 12.45 11.76 -13.79
C ASP A 46 12.33 10.66 -14.88
N GLU A 47 12.56 11.06 -16.13
CA GLU A 47 12.45 10.17 -17.30
C GLU A 47 13.46 9.02 -17.28
N LYS A 48 14.63 9.20 -16.65
CA LYS A 48 15.63 8.13 -16.52
C LYS A 48 15.12 7.05 -15.58
N GLN A 49 14.53 7.47 -14.45
CA GLN A 49 13.90 6.55 -13.51
C GLN A 49 12.69 5.86 -14.14
N GLU A 50 11.88 6.59 -14.91
CA GLU A 50 10.76 6.01 -15.67
C GLU A 50 11.24 4.90 -16.62
N LEU A 51 12.28 5.17 -17.42
CA LEU A 51 12.86 4.18 -18.34
C LEU A 51 13.37 2.94 -17.60
N ALA A 52 14.09 3.15 -16.49
CA ALA A 52 14.62 2.05 -15.68
C ALA A 52 13.49 1.19 -15.08
N TYR A 53 12.42 1.82 -14.59
CA TYR A 53 11.28 1.15 -13.97
C TYR A 53 10.48 0.36 -15.02
N ASN A 54 10.26 0.95 -16.19
CA ASN A 54 9.62 0.25 -17.31
C ASN A 54 10.43 -0.98 -17.75
N HIS A 55 11.76 -0.88 -17.80
CA HIS A 55 12.61 -2.03 -18.08
C HIS A 55 12.48 -3.13 -17.01
N GLN A 56 12.48 -2.77 -15.72
CA GLN A 56 12.28 -3.73 -14.64
C GLN A 56 10.92 -4.43 -14.75
N LEU A 57 9.82 -3.69 -14.95
CA LEU A 57 8.49 -4.24 -15.11
C LEU A 57 8.39 -5.20 -16.32
N SER A 58 8.92 -4.78 -17.47
CA SER A 58 8.95 -5.60 -18.69
C SER A 58 9.70 -6.92 -18.45
N GLU A 59 10.88 -6.86 -17.85
CA GLU A 59 11.67 -8.07 -17.56
C GLU A 59 10.98 -9.01 -16.58
N LYS A 60 10.33 -8.47 -15.54
CA LYS A 60 9.54 -9.26 -14.59
C LYS A 60 8.35 -9.95 -15.25
N LEU A 61 7.63 -9.26 -16.13
CA LEU A 61 6.53 -9.85 -16.89
C LEU A 61 7.01 -10.98 -17.80
N LYS A 62 8.13 -10.79 -18.52
CA LYS A 62 8.75 -11.84 -19.36
C LYS A 62 9.12 -13.08 -18.54
N ARG A 63 9.66 -12.88 -17.33
CA ARG A 63 10.03 -13.95 -16.40
C ARG A 63 8.85 -14.52 -15.61
N LYS A 64 7.62 -14.05 -15.88
CA LYS A 64 6.39 -14.47 -15.19
C LYS A 64 6.45 -14.22 -13.67
N GLU A 65 7.16 -13.18 -13.26
CA GLU A 65 7.32 -12.81 -11.85
C GLU A 65 6.15 -11.97 -11.32
N LEU A 66 5.31 -11.42 -12.21
CA LEU A 66 4.13 -10.62 -11.88
C LEU A 66 2.85 -11.28 -12.46
N PRO A 67 1.67 -11.06 -11.85
CA PRO A 67 0.40 -11.45 -12.44
C PRO A 67 0.18 -10.81 -13.83
N LEU A 68 -0.50 -11.54 -14.72
CA LEU A 68 -0.87 -11.09 -16.07
C LEU A 68 -2.31 -10.57 -16.08
N GLY A 69 -2.64 -9.67 -17.01
CA GLY A 69 -3.97 -9.03 -17.09
C GLY A 69 -4.06 -7.69 -16.35
N VAL A 70 -3.07 -7.40 -15.52
CA VAL A 70 -2.89 -6.11 -14.82
C VAL A 70 -2.21 -5.10 -15.73
N GLN A 71 -2.65 -3.85 -15.69
CA GLN A 71 -1.97 -2.75 -16.38
C GLN A 71 -0.91 -2.11 -15.47
N TYR A 72 0.37 -2.28 -15.81
CA TYR A 72 1.47 -1.70 -15.08
C TYR A 72 1.92 -0.40 -15.74
N HIS A 73 1.86 0.71 -15.00
CA HIS A 73 2.28 2.03 -15.48
C HIS A 73 3.37 2.62 -14.61
N VAL A 74 4.25 3.39 -15.25
CA VAL A 74 5.17 4.30 -14.57
C VAL A 74 4.82 5.72 -14.98
N PHE A 75 4.63 6.61 -14.01
CA PHE A 75 4.32 8.01 -14.24
C PHE A 75 5.43 8.90 -13.71
N VAL A 76 6.07 9.62 -14.61
CA VAL A 76 7.07 10.62 -14.27
C VAL A 76 6.44 11.90 -13.72
N ASP A 77 7.03 12.42 -12.65
CA ASP A 77 6.73 13.75 -12.14
C ASP A 77 7.14 14.82 -13.18
N PRO A 78 6.37 15.91 -13.34
CA PRO A 78 6.75 17.01 -14.21
C PRO A 78 8.15 17.57 -13.90
N ALA A 79 8.88 17.92 -14.95
CA ALA A 79 10.19 18.56 -14.79
C ALA A 79 10.09 19.87 -14.00
N GLY A 80 11.11 20.16 -13.20
CA GLY A 80 11.21 21.38 -12.42
C GLY A 80 11.27 21.12 -10.92
N ALA A 81 10.57 21.94 -10.14
CA ALA A 81 10.58 21.85 -8.69
C ALA A 81 9.93 20.56 -8.20
N LYS A 82 10.45 20.01 -7.11
CA LYS A 82 9.87 18.82 -6.47
C LYS A 82 8.46 19.14 -5.97
N ILE A 83 7.48 18.38 -6.47
CA ILE A 83 6.06 18.58 -6.16
C ILE A 83 5.58 17.80 -4.92
N GLY A 84 6.41 16.88 -4.42
CA GLY A 84 6.10 16.02 -3.28
C GLY A 84 5.01 14.99 -3.59
N ASN A 85 4.78 14.04 -2.68
CA ASN A 85 3.90 12.90 -2.94
C ASN A 85 2.49 13.31 -3.35
N GLY A 86 1.91 14.32 -2.69
CA GLY A 86 0.58 14.82 -3.04
C GLY A 86 0.50 15.39 -4.47
N GLY A 87 1.55 16.11 -4.91
CA GLY A 87 1.66 16.54 -6.29
C GLY A 87 1.78 15.36 -7.25
N SER A 88 2.66 14.40 -6.94
CA SER A 88 2.83 13.17 -7.73
C SER A 88 1.53 12.36 -7.82
N THR A 89 0.71 12.35 -6.76
CA THR A 89 -0.62 11.73 -6.78
C THR A 89 -1.49 12.41 -7.82
N LEU A 90 -1.63 13.74 -7.77
CA LEU A 90 -2.45 14.49 -8.73
C LEU A 90 -1.97 14.31 -10.18
N CYS A 91 -0.66 14.29 -10.41
CA CYS A 91 -0.08 14.01 -11.72
C CYS A 91 -0.43 12.61 -12.20
N ALA A 92 -0.30 11.58 -11.35
CA ALA A 92 -0.68 10.22 -11.69
C ALA A 92 -2.18 10.09 -12.02
N LEU A 93 -3.05 10.75 -11.24
CA LEU A 93 -4.49 10.77 -11.50
C LEU A 93 -4.82 11.39 -12.87
N GLN A 94 -4.20 12.53 -13.18
CA GLN A 94 -4.37 13.18 -14.48
C GLN A 94 -3.91 12.29 -15.64
N ARG A 95 -2.83 11.51 -15.45
CA ARG A 95 -2.35 10.55 -16.45
C ARG A 95 -3.32 9.38 -16.63
N LEU A 96 -3.85 8.84 -15.54
CA LEU A 96 -4.86 7.77 -15.57
C LEU A 96 -6.13 8.23 -16.30
N GLU A 97 -6.64 9.41 -15.96
CA GLU A 97 -7.79 10.02 -16.64
C GLU A 97 -7.53 10.17 -18.15
N LYS A 98 -6.35 10.68 -18.53
CA LYS A 98 -5.98 10.84 -19.95
C LYS A 98 -5.89 9.50 -20.70
N LEU A 99 -5.40 8.44 -20.05
CA LEU A 99 -5.20 7.13 -20.66
C LEU A 99 -6.51 6.35 -20.82
N TYR A 100 -7.40 6.45 -19.83
CA TYR A 100 -8.58 5.59 -19.73
C TYR A 100 -9.90 6.34 -20.00
N GLY A 101 -9.87 7.66 -20.10
CA GLY A 101 -11.07 8.50 -20.25
C GLY A 101 -12.06 8.20 -19.12
N ASP A 102 -13.35 8.24 -19.43
CA ASP A 102 -14.42 8.06 -18.44
C ASP A 102 -14.38 6.72 -17.68
N LYS A 103 -13.65 5.71 -18.17
CA LYS A 103 -13.53 4.40 -17.53
C LYS A 103 -12.57 4.37 -16.35
N TRP A 104 -11.76 5.40 -16.13
CA TRP A 104 -10.74 5.36 -15.08
C TRP A 104 -11.33 5.16 -13.67
N ASN A 105 -12.56 5.62 -13.46
CA ASN A 105 -13.31 5.50 -12.21
C ASN A 105 -13.89 4.09 -11.95
N SER A 106 -13.80 3.16 -12.92
CA SER A 106 -14.28 1.78 -12.78
C SER A 106 -13.20 0.79 -12.34
N PHE A 107 -11.96 1.25 -12.15
CA PHE A 107 -10.82 0.39 -11.80
C PHE A 107 -10.50 0.40 -10.30
N ILE A 108 -9.92 -0.70 -9.83
CA ILE A 108 -9.23 -0.82 -8.55
C ILE A 108 -7.72 -0.66 -8.81
N ILE A 109 -7.16 0.45 -8.32
CA ILE A 109 -5.81 0.91 -8.67
C ILE A 109 -4.90 0.90 -7.44
N LEU A 110 -3.71 0.33 -7.57
CA LEU A 110 -2.62 0.52 -6.62
C LEU A 110 -1.68 1.60 -7.13
N LEU A 111 -1.58 2.73 -6.43
CA LEU A 111 -0.64 3.80 -6.72
C LEU A 111 0.52 3.79 -5.71
N ILE A 112 1.73 3.54 -6.20
CA ILE A 112 2.94 3.43 -5.38
C ILE A 112 3.82 4.66 -5.60
N HIS A 113 4.03 5.43 -4.53
CA HIS A 113 5.00 6.51 -4.51
C HIS A 113 6.43 5.98 -4.47
N SER A 114 7.15 6.07 -5.59
CA SER A 114 8.54 5.65 -5.74
C SER A 114 9.46 6.76 -6.29
N GLY A 115 8.90 7.91 -6.66
CA GLY A 115 9.63 9.09 -7.14
C GLY A 115 10.40 9.80 -6.04
N GLY A 116 11.62 9.34 -5.76
CA GLY A 116 12.50 9.98 -4.79
C GLY A 116 13.97 9.63 -4.96
N TYR A 117 14.84 10.57 -4.58
CA TYR A 117 16.28 10.47 -4.81
C TYR A 117 16.98 9.33 -4.05
N SER A 118 16.29 8.65 -3.11
CA SER A 118 16.80 7.48 -2.37
C SER A 118 18.21 7.64 -1.81
N GLN A 119 18.59 8.87 -1.44
CA GLN A 119 19.97 9.29 -1.12
C GLN A 119 20.56 8.68 0.15
N ARG A 120 19.73 8.04 0.98
CA ARG A 120 20.18 7.45 2.25
C ARG A 120 20.69 6.02 2.10
N LEU A 121 20.32 5.32 1.02
CA LEU A 121 20.63 3.91 0.78
C LEU A 121 21.25 3.79 -0.62
N PRO A 122 22.58 3.64 -0.73
CA PRO A 122 23.27 3.62 -2.03
C PRO A 122 22.75 2.54 -2.98
N ASN A 123 22.39 1.37 -2.45
CA ASN A 123 21.81 0.25 -3.19
C ASN A 123 20.42 0.58 -3.77
N ALA A 124 19.64 1.44 -3.12
CA ALA A 124 18.35 1.91 -3.62
C ALA A 124 18.48 3.13 -4.56
N SER A 125 19.67 3.71 -4.72
CA SER A 125 19.88 4.90 -5.55
C SER A 125 19.80 4.60 -7.05
N ALA A 126 20.16 3.38 -7.48
CA ALA A 126 20.24 3.05 -8.91
C ALA A 126 18.88 2.64 -9.51
N LEU A 127 18.11 1.82 -8.79
CA LEU A 127 16.81 1.30 -9.25
C LEU A 127 15.63 1.79 -8.40
N GLY A 128 15.87 2.71 -7.47
CA GLY A 128 14.86 3.18 -6.53
C GLY A 128 14.43 2.13 -5.51
N LYS A 129 13.68 2.58 -4.50
CA LYS A 129 13.29 1.73 -3.37
C LYS A 129 12.35 0.60 -3.80
N ILE A 130 11.45 0.85 -4.75
CA ILE A 130 10.46 -0.14 -5.19
C ILE A 130 11.07 -1.39 -5.86
N PHE A 131 12.30 -1.30 -6.39
CA PHE A 131 13.03 -2.43 -6.97
C PHE A 131 14.20 -2.89 -6.09
N THR A 132 14.20 -2.54 -4.80
CA THR A 132 15.17 -3.08 -3.84
C THR A 132 14.90 -4.57 -3.63
N ALA A 133 15.93 -5.41 -3.78
CA ALA A 133 15.84 -6.85 -3.52
C ALA A 133 15.72 -7.13 -2.02
N LEU A 134 14.88 -8.11 -1.67
CA LEU A 134 14.64 -8.54 -0.31
C LEU A 134 15.12 -9.98 -0.13
N PRO A 135 15.60 -10.40 1.06
CA PRO A 135 16.03 -11.78 1.31
C PRO A 135 14.83 -12.73 1.48
N LEU A 136 13.89 -12.72 0.54
CA LEU A 136 12.61 -13.44 0.58
C LEU A 136 12.20 -13.87 -0.84
N GLY A 137 11.55 -15.02 -0.96
CA GLY A 137 10.95 -15.49 -2.21
C GLY A 137 11.90 -16.27 -3.12
N ASN A 138 11.32 -17.01 -4.07
CA ASN A 138 12.06 -17.72 -5.12
C ASN A 138 11.32 -17.59 -6.48
N PRO A 139 11.88 -16.92 -7.51
CA PRO A 139 13.08 -16.07 -7.42
C PRO A 139 12.90 -14.93 -6.42
N ILE A 140 14.01 -14.33 -5.99
CA ILE A 140 14.06 -13.28 -4.96
C ILE A 140 13.05 -12.16 -5.27
N TYR A 141 12.25 -11.80 -4.27
CA TYR A 141 11.31 -10.70 -4.35
C TYR A 141 12.03 -9.36 -4.30
N GLN A 142 11.52 -8.39 -5.04
CA GLN A 142 11.80 -6.99 -4.80
C GLN A 142 10.64 -6.38 -4.01
N MET A 143 10.83 -5.13 -3.60
CA MET A 143 9.83 -4.41 -2.84
C MET A 143 8.48 -4.33 -3.56
N LEU A 144 8.46 -4.27 -4.91
CA LEU A 144 7.25 -4.33 -5.72
C LEU A 144 6.42 -5.60 -5.43
N GLU A 145 7.01 -6.79 -5.52
CA GLU A 145 6.32 -8.05 -5.22
C GLU A 145 5.84 -8.08 -3.77
N LEU A 146 6.63 -7.56 -2.83
CA LEU A 146 6.21 -7.52 -1.45
C LEU A 146 4.99 -6.61 -1.26
N LYS A 147 4.97 -5.39 -1.83
CA LYS A 147 3.81 -4.49 -1.75
C LYS A 147 2.57 -5.13 -2.38
N LEU A 148 2.72 -5.76 -3.54
CA LEU A 148 1.63 -6.48 -4.22
C LEU A 148 1.09 -7.63 -3.37
N ALA A 149 1.97 -8.39 -2.72
CA ALA A 149 1.58 -9.48 -1.84
C ALA A 149 0.90 -8.95 -0.56
N MET A 150 1.41 -7.89 0.06
CA MET A 150 0.84 -7.37 1.32
C MET A 150 -0.57 -6.82 1.13
N TYR A 151 -0.87 -6.22 -0.02
CA TYR A 151 -2.22 -5.72 -0.30
C TYR A 151 -3.10 -6.68 -1.12
N ILE A 152 -2.74 -7.97 -1.22
CA ILE A 152 -3.48 -8.93 -2.05
C ILE A 152 -4.93 -9.17 -1.62
N ASP A 153 -5.25 -8.91 -0.35
CA ASP A 153 -6.60 -9.10 0.18
C ASP A 153 -7.52 -7.91 -0.18
N PHE A 154 -6.98 -6.75 -0.58
CA PHE A 154 -7.76 -5.52 -0.72
C PHE A 154 -8.68 -5.49 -1.94
N PRO A 155 -8.27 -5.89 -3.17
CA PRO A 155 -9.13 -5.79 -4.34
C PRO A 155 -10.49 -6.50 -4.21
N LEU A 156 -10.54 -7.62 -3.47
CA LEU A 156 -11.79 -8.35 -3.19
C LEU A 156 -12.76 -7.61 -2.27
N HIS A 157 -12.29 -6.55 -1.62
CA HIS A 157 -12.98 -5.83 -0.57
C HIS A 157 -13.09 -4.33 -0.86
N MET A 158 -12.67 -3.90 -2.06
CA MET A 158 -12.70 -2.51 -2.51
C MET A 158 -13.77 -2.32 -3.58
N ASN A 159 -14.52 -1.22 -3.48
CA ASN A 159 -15.14 -0.63 -4.66
C ASN A 159 -14.05 -0.04 -5.58
N PRO A 160 -14.36 0.22 -6.87
CA PRO A 160 -13.47 1.00 -7.72
C PRO A 160 -12.94 2.26 -7.02
N GLY A 161 -11.64 2.47 -7.12
CA GLY A 161 -10.93 3.43 -6.28
C GLY A 161 -9.42 3.19 -6.29
N ILE A 162 -8.71 3.97 -5.47
CA ILE A 162 -7.25 4.02 -5.50
C ILE A 162 -6.69 3.81 -4.09
N LEU A 163 -5.85 2.79 -3.94
CA LEU A 163 -4.97 2.66 -2.78
C LEU A 163 -3.67 3.42 -3.07
N VAL A 164 -3.35 4.41 -2.25
CA VAL A 164 -2.10 5.15 -2.33
C VAL A 164 -1.15 4.66 -1.23
N THR A 165 0.06 4.29 -1.62
CA THR A 165 1.11 3.80 -0.70
C THR A 165 2.47 4.39 -1.08
N CYS A 166 3.47 4.30 -0.20
CA CYS A 166 4.85 4.51 -0.59
C CYS A 166 5.59 3.20 -0.88
N ALA A 167 6.83 3.32 -1.35
CA ALA A 167 7.68 2.21 -1.79
C ALA A 167 8.65 1.72 -0.71
N ASP A 168 8.65 2.30 0.49
CA ASP A 168 9.67 2.03 1.53
C ASP A 168 9.11 1.67 2.89
N ASP A 169 7.84 1.31 2.95
CA ASP A 169 7.12 0.78 4.10
C ASP A 169 6.54 -0.61 3.81
N ILE A 170 6.37 -1.39 4.88
CA ILE A 170 5.78 -2.73 4.85
C ILE A 170 4.63 -2.75 5.85
N GLU A 171 3.41 -2.83 5.35
CA GLU A 171 2.20 -2.92 6.18
C GLU A 171 1.87 -4.39 6.40
N LEU A 172 2.17 -4.87 7.59
CA LEU A 172 1.74 -6.19 8.04
C LEU A 172 0.42 -6.07 8.77
N TYR A 173 -0.53 -6.94 8.43
CA TYR A 173 -1.80 -7.04 9.13
C TYR A 173 -2.29 -8.49 9.09
N SER A 174 -3.07 -8.86 10.10
CA SER A 174 -3.87 -10.07 10.11
C SER A 174 -5.33 -9.71 9.87
N ILE A 175 -6.07 -10.65 9.27
CA ILE A 175 -7.52 -10.59 9.22
C ILE A 175 -7.96 -11.80 10.02
N GLY A 176 -8.45 -11.58 11.25
CA GLY A 176 -8.92 -12.66 12.10
C GLY A 176 -10.11 -13.41 11.49
N GLU A 177 -10.38 -14.64 11.96
CA GLU A 177 -11.44 -15.52 11.44
C GLU A 177 -12.84 -14.86 11.37
N PHE A 178 -13.10 -13.92 12.28
CA PHE A 178 -14.37 -13.19 12.37
C PHE A 178 -14.26 -11.71 12.00
N GLU A 179 -13.09 -11.28 11.52
CA GLU A 179 -12.83 -9.91 11.09
C GLU A 179 -12.87 -9.85 9.55
N PHE A 180 -13.25 -8.70 9.00
CA PHE A 180 -13.23 -8.49 7.57
C PHE A 180 -12.79 -7.06 7.28
N ILE A 181 -12.03 -6.91 6.19
CA ILE A 181 -11.70 -5.60 5.63
C ILE A 181 -12.81 -5.25 4.62
N ARG A 182 -13.30 -4.01 4.65
CA ARG A 182 -14.19 -3.46 3.63
C ARG A 182 -13.83 -2.00 3.36
N PHE A 183 -13.73 -1.69 2.08
CA PHE A 183 -13.51 -0.34 1.56
C PHE A 183 -14.66 0.02 0.61
N ASP A 184 -15.88 -0.07 1.15
CA ASP A 184 -17.15 0.12 0.44
C ASP A 184 -17.81 1.48 0.74
N LYS A 185 -17.25 2.23 1.69
CA LYS A 185 -17.76 3.56 2.09
C LYS A 185 -17.21 4.67 1.20
N PRO A 186 -17.99 5.73 0.94
CA PRO A 186 -17.49 6.93 0.25
C PRO A 186 -16.43 7.66 1.08
N GLY A 187 -15.55 8.39 0.41
CA GLY A 187 -14.47 9.16 1.03
C GLY A 187 -13.12 8.44 0.94
N PHE A 188 -12.28 8.58 1.96
CA PHE A 188 -10.99 7.89 2.04
C PHE A 188 -10.90 7.08 3.33
N THR A 189 -10.30 5.89 3.24
CA THR A 189 -9.92 5.08 4.41
C THR A 189 -8.43 5.23 4.62
N ALA A 190 -8.01 5.62 5.82
CA ALA A 190 -6.61 5.64 6.20
C ALA A 190 -6.26 4.34 6.94
N LEU A 191 -5.12 3.76 6.60
CA LEU A 191 -4.53 2.68 7.39
C LEU A 191 -3.69 3.29 8.50
N ALA A 192 -3.86 2.79 9.71
CA ALA A 192 -3.13 3.23 10.89
C ALA A 192 -2.79 2.04 11.78
N HIS A 193 -1.77 2.20 12.61
CA HIS A 193 -1.44 1.27 13.68
C HIS A 193 -1.47 1.98 15.03
N PRO A 194 -1.86 1.30 16.12
CA PRO A 194 -1.64 1.82 17.46
C PRO A 194 -0.13 1.98 17.70
N SER A 195 0.24 3.04 18.40
CA SER A 195 1.64 3.39 18.65
C SER A 195 1.77 4.18 19.93
N THR A 196 3.00 4.28 20.43
CA THR A 196 3.27 5.08 21.64
C THR A 196 3.06 6.57 21.37
N LEU A 197 2.73 7.31 22.42
CA LEU A 197 2.60 8.78 22.35
C LEU A 197 3.88 9.44 21.82
N THR A 198 5.05 8.90 22.16
CA THR A 198 6.34 9.39 21.65
C THR A 198 6.42 9.29 20.12
N ILE A 199 5.99 8.17 19.53
CA ILE A 199 5.93 8.02 18.07
C ILE A 199 4.94 9.04 17.47
N GLY A 200 3.79 9.24 18.13
CA GLY A 200 2.78 10.23 17.74
C GLY A 200 3.35 11.64 17.56
N THR A 201 4.37 12.04 18.34
CA THR A 201 5.00 13.37 18.21
C THR A 201 5.74 13.60 16.89
N THR A 202 6.06 12.53 16.16
CA THR A 202 6.82 12.61 14.90
C THR A 202 5.97 12.22 13.68
N HIS A 203 4.73 11.76 13.90
CA HIS A 203 3.83 11.21 12.88
C HIS A 203 2.45 11.89 12.88
N GLY A 204 1.61 11.51 11.93
CA GLY A 204 0.20 11.85 11.95
C GLY A 204 -0.57 11.00 12.96
N VAL A 205 -1.48 11.61 13.71
CA VAL A 205 -2.31 10.93 14.72
C VAL A 205 -3.78 11.12 14.35
N PHE A 206 -4.52 10.01 14.28
CA PHE A 206 -5.96 10.01 14.01
C PHE A 206 -6.74 9.99 15.32
N VAL A 207 -7.74 10.87 15.42
CA VAL A 207 -8.67 10.91 16.55
C VAL A 207 -9.94 10.17 16.12
N LEU A 208 -10.22 9.08 16.82
CA LEU A 208 -11.29 8.16 16.48
C LEU A 208 -12.54 8.46 17.32
N ASP A 209 -13.71 8.17 16.76
CA ASP A 209 -14.97 8.24 17.51
C ASP A 209 -14.99 7.22 18.65
N PRO A 210 -15.56 7.53 19.83
CA PRO A 210 -15.61 6.60 20.97
C PRO A 210 -16.15 5.22 20.58
N PHE A 211 -15.61 4.18 21.20
CA PHE A 211 -16.01 2.80 20.92
C PHE A 211 -16.11 2.00 22.22
N ASP A 212 -17.29 1.40 22.46
CA ASP A 212 -17.65 0.76 23.73
C ASP A 212 -17.25 -0.72 23.84
N ASP A 213 -16.55 -1.28 22.84
CA ASP A 213 -16.10 -2.68 22.89
C ASP A 213 -14.64 -2.76 23.37
N LEU A 214 -14.45 -3.40 24.53
CA LEU A 214 -13.14 -3.59 25.19
C LEU A 214 -12.35 -4.78 24.62
N LYS A 215 -12.86 -5.47 23.61
CA LYS A 215 -12.14 -6.60 23.00
C LYS A 215 -10.99 -6.10 22.16
N HIS A 216 -9.78 -6.46 22.55
CA HIS A 216 -8.60 -6.27 21.71
C HIS A 216 -8.76 -7.08 20.41
N ARG A 217 -8.61 -6.41 19.28
CA ARG A 217 -8.73 -6.96 17.93
C ARG A 217 -7.44 -6.71 17.17
N ASP A 218 -7.09 -7.62 16.27
CA ASP A 218 -5.92 -7.45 15.39
C ASP A 218 -6.19 -6.36 14.34
N LEU A 219 -7.47 -6.14 14.00
CA LEU A 219 -7.94 -5.14 13.05
C LEU A 219 -9.16 -4.38 13.60
N GLU A 220 -9.14 -3.05 13.50
CA GLU A 220 -10.27 -2.18 13.82
C GLU A 220 -10.67 -1.31 12.62
N TYR A 221 -11.97 -1.15 12.42
CA TYR A 221 -12.54 -0.23 11.44
C TYR A 221 -13.38 0.83 12.16
N ARG A 222 -12.85 2.06 12.25
CA ARG A 222 -13.45 3.14 13.03
C ARG A 222 -13.55 4.44 12.24
N SER A 223 -14.59 5.20 12.54
CA SER A 223 -14.73 6.57 12.05
C SER A 223 -13.68 7.47 12.71
N CYS A 224 -13.06 8.31 11.91
CA CYS A 224 -12.09 9.30 12.33
C CYS A 224 -12.68 10.69 12.08
N HIS A 225 -12.73 11.54 13.10
CA HIS A 225 -13.26 12.89 12.97
C HIS A 225 -12.17 13.97 12.97
N ARG A 226 -10.91 13.61 13.26
CA ARG A 226 -9.79 14.58 13.27
C ARG A 226 -8.43 13.94 13.00
N PHE A 227 -7.59 14.69 12.31
CA PHE A 227 -6.18 14.38 12.12
C PHE A 227 -5.31 15.44 12.82
N LEU A 228 -4.28 14.98 13.52
CA LEU A 228 -3.28 15.83 14.17
C LEU A 228 -1.92 15.58 13.50
N HIS A 229 -1.32 16.61 12.91
CA HIS A 229 0.01 16.50 12.32
C HIS A 229 1.08 16.75 13.38
N LYS A 230 1.85 15.71 13.73
CA LYS A 230 2.98 15.77 14.68
C LYS A 230 2.63 16.52 15.97
N PRO A 231 1.55 16.12 16.67
CA PRO A 231 1.09 16.81 17.87
C PRO A 231 2.07 16.64 19.04
N SER A 232 2.03 17.56 20.00
CA SER A 232 2.62 17.29 21.31
C SER A 232 1.79 16.25 22.09
N ILE A 233 2.36 15.67 23.14
CA ILE A 233 1.68 14.71 24.00
C ILE A 233 0.44 15.33 24.66
N GLU A 234 0.56 16.57 25.14
CA GLU A 234 -0.54 17.31 25.78
C GLU A 234 -1.70 17.50 24.81
N LYS A 235 -1.40 17.78 23.53
CA LYS A 235 -2.40 17.92 22.48
C LYS A 235 -3.11 16.59 22.20
N MET A 236 -2.41 15.46 22.23
CA MET A 236 -3.05 14.14 22.09
C MET A 236 -4.02 13.85 23.24
N TYR A 237 -3.65 14.14 24.50
CA TYR A 237 -4.57 14.02 25.63
C TYR A 237 -5.76 14.98 25.51
N GLN A 238 -5.54 16.23 25.12
CA GLN A 238 -6.60 17.23 24.95
C GLN A 238 -7.67 16.79 23.93
N PHE A 239 -7.25 16.10 22.87
CA PHE A 239 -8.14 15.60 21.83
C PHE A 239 -8.56 14.13 22.02
N ASN A 240 -8.23 13.51 23.16
CA ASN A 240 -8.54 12.10 23.44
C ASN A 240 -8.03 11.14 22.34
N ALA A 241 -6.79 11.36 21.89
CA ALA A 241 -6.10 10.56 20.88
C ALA A 241 -5.06 9.64 21.54
N VAL A 242 -5.46 8.95 22.61
CA VAL A 242 -4.60 8.13 23.49
C VAL A 242 -5.16 6.74 23.70
#